data_AF-A0A834CLR8-F1
#
_entry.id   AF-A0A834CLR8-F1
#
_cell.length_a   1.000
_cell.length_b   1.000
_cell.length_c   1.000
_cell.angle_alpha   90.00
_cell.angle_beta   90.00
_cell.angle_gamma   90.00
#
_symmetry.space_group_name_H-M   'P 1'
#
loop_
_entity.id
_entity.type
_entity.pdbx_description
1 polymer ?
#
loop_
_entity_poly.entity_id
_entity_poly.type
_entity_poly.pdbx_seq_one_letter_code
_entity_poly.pdbx_strand_id
1 'polypeptide(L)'
;MSNQRAEASSDAPADLPCLEKIESPTGSPPTTSLSSLMELENCVSNLSLAHEIVVNGDFCFVPRSPPTNSLEGRVKEIVHLAFWDSLQEELNRDPPNYNHAVILLEEVKSMLGSLLLPGHIRLRAQLDEVLDMELIRQQVEHNALDLHRLAEFIIHTMASLCAPVRDPEVRALQDLKGPVELLRGIFHVLGLMKTDMVNFTIRSLRPHLMQQAVQYERAKFQQILDKHPASLENTTAWLQAAASEESPATDSRGPLSPTAVLNRAYTLLLRWDPQDQKYPETVLMDRARLDLLSQQLQLLVLEASVLLLTCTLFQGSVPFPQGFVGKLRQSVTALLEGSHTR
;
A
#
# COMPACT_ATOMS: atom_id res chain seq x y z
N MET A 1 40.08 0.82 -69.78
CA MET A 1 39.77 -0.12 -70.88
C MET A 1 38.90 -1.23 -70.32
N SER A 2 37.70 -1.32 -70.88
CA SER A 2 36.82 -2.47 -71.11
C SER A 2 36.69 -3.66 -70.13
N ASN A 3 35.41 -3.91 -69.85
CA ASN A 3 34.66 -5.18 -69.75
C ASN A 3 34.76 -5.99 -68.44
N GLN A 4 33.70 -6.09 -67.62
CA GLN A 4 32.36 -6.70 -67.76
C GLN A 4 32.35 -8.24 -67.93
N ARG A 5 31.80 -8.89 -66.88
CA ARG A 5 30.68 -9.86 -66.89
C ARG A 5 30.99 -11.33 -67.24
N ALA A 6 30.71 -12.24 -66.30
CA ALA A 6 29.61 -13.23 -66.41
C ALA A 6 29.52 -14.08 -65.14
N GLU A 7 28.28 -14.19 -64.64
CA GLU A 7 27.80 -14.99 -63.52
C GLU A 7 27.74 -16.49 -63.84
N ALA A 8 27.82 -17.34 -62.81
CA ALA A 8 27.05 -18.58 -62.76
C ALA A 8 26.77 -18.97 -61.29
N SER A 9 25.48 -19.10 -61.02
CA SER A 9 24.75 -19.35 -59.77
C SER A 9 24.70 -20.84 -59.37
N SER A 10 24.58 -21.12 -58.06
CA SER A 10 23.66 -22.15 -57.54
C SER A 10 23.46 -22.02 -56.01
N ASP A 11 22.19 -21.83 -55.63
CA ASP A 11 21.48 -22.03 -54.34
C ASP A 11 21.99 -23.20 -53.48
N ALA A 12 21.87 -23.32 -52.14
CA ALA A 12 21.36 -22.57 -50.96
C ALA A 12 21.80 -23.40 -49.70
N PRO A 13 21.38 -23.21 -48.42
CA PRO A 13 20.74 -22.09 -47.71
C PRO A 13 21.52 -21.65 -46.43
N ALA A 14 20.86 -20.77 -45.66
CA ALA A 14 21.31 -19.97 -44.53
C ALA A 14 21.41 -20.68 -43.16
N ASP A 15 22.00 -19.91 -42.23
CA ASP A 15 21.85 -19.88 -40.77
C ASP A 15 22.67 -20.86 -39.90
N LEU A 16 23.76 -20.31 -39.34
CA LEU A 16 24.16 -20.37 -37.92
C LEU A 16 25.43 -19.52 -37.72
N PRO A 17 25.41 -18.38 -37.00
CA PRO A 17 26.63 -17.81 -36.46
C PRO A 17 26.93 -18.42 -35.09
N CYS A 18 28.11 -19.03 -35.05
CA CYS A 18 28.81 -19.59 -33.91
C CYS A 18 28.92 -18.58 -32.73
N LEU A 19 28.77 -19.06 -31.50
CA LEU A 19 29.05 -18.31 -30.28
C LEU A 19 30.55 -18.00 -30.20
N GLU A 20 30.95 -16.80 -30.60
CA GLU A 20 32.28 -16.29 -30.30
C GLU A 20 32.39 -15.97 -28.80
N LYS A 21 33.31 -16.68 -28.16
CA LYS A 21 33.67 -16.57 -26.75
C LYS A 21 34.48 -15.28 -26.56
N ILE A 22 33.83 -14.22 -26.07
CA ILE A 22 34.53 -12.98 -25.71
C ILE A 22 35.25 -13.19 -24.37
N GLU A 23 36.56 -13.00 -24.42
CA GLU A 23 37.48 -13.11 -23.29
C GLU A 23 37.11 -12.13 -22.16
N SER A 24 37.23 -12.62 -20.93
CA SER A 24 37.04 -11.83 -19.71
C SER A 24 38.24 -10.90 -19.47
N PRO A 25 38.03 -9.65 -19.01
CA PRO A 25 39.00 -8.98 -18.18
C PRO A 25 38.55 -8.96 -16.72
N THR A 26 39.53 -9.26 -15.88
CA THR A 26 39.58 -9.23 -14.43
C THR A 26 39.19 -7.87 -13.83
N GLY A 27 38.45 -7.88 -12.72
CA GLY A 27 38.63 -6.91 -11.63
C GLY A 27 37.66 -5.73 -11.51
N SER A 28 36.54 -5.92 -10.80
CA SER A 28 36.02 -5.09 -9.68
C SER A 28 34.59 -5.55 -9.33
N PRO A 29 34.19 -5.66 -8.06
CA PRO A 29 32.77 -5.86 -7.72
C PRO A 29 31.99 -4.64 -8.18
N PRO A 30 30.73 -4.77 -8.67
CA PRO A 30 29.95 -3.62 -9.06
C PRO A 30 29.68 -2.79 -7.81
N THR A 31 30.35 -1.64 -7.69
CA THR A 31 30.00 -0.63 -6.70
C THR A 31 28.73 0.05 -7.19
N THR A 32 27.58 -0.61 -7.00
CA THR A 32 26.28 0.05 -7.14
C THR A 32 26.29 1.29 -6.25
N SER A 33 26.27 2.47 -6.85
CA SER A 33 26.31 3.72 -6.09
C SER A 33 25.10 3.79 -5.17
N LEU A 34 25.26 4.33 -3.95
CA LEU A 34 24.17 4.49 -2.99
C LEU A 34 22.97 5.23 -3.60
N SER A 35 23.22 6.18 -4.52
CA SER A 35 22.19 6.85 -5.30
C SER A 35 21.36 5.89 -6.15
N SER A 36 22.01 4.96 -6.85
CA SER A 36 21.34 3.97 -7.69
C SER A 36 20.48 3.01 -6.87
N LEU A 37 20.94 2.66 -5.66
CA LEU A 37 20.18 1.82 -4.72
C LEU A 37 18.94 2.56 -4.17
N MET A 38 19.07 3.82 -3.77
CA MET A 38 17.94 4.64 -3.32
C MET A 38 16.91 4.86 -4.43
N GLU A 39 17.36 5.10 -5.67
CA GLU A 39 16.46 5.17 -6.83
C GLU A 39 15.71 3.86 -7.07
N LEU A 40 16.39 2.72 -6.93
CA LEU A 40 15.78 1.42 -7.10
C LEU A 40 14.73 1.14 -6.02
N GLU A 41 15.06 1.43 -4.75
CA GLU A 41 14.13 1.32 -3.63
C GLU A 41 12.88 2.17 -3.84
N ASN A 42 13.05 3.42 -4.29
CA ASN A 42 11.94 4.30 -4.62
C ASN A 42 11.11 3.76 -5.80
N CYS A 43 11.74 3.18 -6.82
CA CYS A 43 11.04 2.56 -7.94
C CYS A 43 10.20 1.36 -7.48
N VAL A 44 10.76 0.48 -6.65
CA VAL A 44 10.07 -0.70 -6.11
C VAL A 44 8.93 -0.29 -5.19
N SER A 45 9.15 0.70 -4.32
CA SER A 45 8.14 1.23 -3.41
C SER A 45 6.95 1.85 -4.17
N ASN A 46 7.23 2.68 -5.18
CA ASN A 46 6.19 3.29 -6.01
C ASN A 46 5.42 2.25 -6.83
N LEU A 47 6.11 1.23 -7.36
CA LEU A 47 5.49 0.14 -8.10
C LEU A 47 4.57 -0.69 -7.20
N SER A 48 5.06 -1.08 -6.01
CA SER A 48 4.30 -1.80 -4.99
C SER A 48 3.04 -1.01 -4.58
N LEU A 49 3.18 0.29 -4.31
CA LEU A 49 2.04 1.14 -3.96
C LEU A 49 1.01 1.22 -5.08
N ALA A 50 1.45 1.42 -6.33
CA ALA A 50 0.55 1.49 -7.48
C ALA A 50 -0.21 0.17 -7.68
N HIS A 51 0.51 -0.96 -7.55
CA HIS A 51 -0.06 -2.30 -7.62
C HIS A 51 -1.12 -2.52 -6.51
N GLU A 52 -0.80 -2.16 -5.27
CA GLU A 52 -1.74 -2.27 -4.15
C GLU A 52 -3.00 -1.42 -4.34
N ILE A 53 -2.87 -0.19 -4.84
CA ILE A 53 -4.03 0.69 -5.09
C ILE A 53 -4.98 0.07 -6.14
N VAL A 54 -4.43 -0.62 -7.14
CA VAL A 54 -5.17 -1.20 -8.26
C VAL A 54 -5.78 -2.55 -7.92
N VAL A 55 -5.01 -3.43 -7.28
CA VAL A 55 -5.41 -4.82 -6.98
C VAL A 55 -6.28 -4.91 -5.74
N ASN A 56 -5.97 -4.13 -4.69
CA ASN A 56 -6.74 -4.16 -3.46
C ASN A 56 -7.89 -3.13 -3.50
N GLY A 57 -9.11 -3.64 -3.72
CA GLY A 57 -10.33 -2.83 -3.74
C GLY A 57 -10.59 -2.07 -2.44
N ASP A 58 -10.16 -2.61 -1.30
CA ASP A 58 -10.34 -2.01 0.01
C ASP A 58 -9.14 -1.15 0.45
N PHE A 59 -8.16 -0.95 -0.45
CA PHE A 59 -6.99 -0.14 -0.14
C PHE A 59 -7.39 1.25 0.36
N CYS A 60 -6.91 1.57 1.55
CA CYS A 60 -7.03 2.87 2.18
C CYS A 60 -5.66 3.26 2.75
N PHE A 61 -5.30 4.52 2.58
CA PHE A 61 -4.18 5.12 3.28
C PHE A 61 -4.48 5.15 4.78
N VAL A 62 -3.61 4.48 5.54
CA VAL A 62 -3.62 4.50 7.00
C VAL A 62 -2.36 5.25 7.45
N PRO A 63 -2.49 6.39 8.15
CA PRO A 63 -1.35 7.07 8.72
C PRO A 63 -0.55 6.13 9.62
N ARG A 64 0.78 6.13 9.47
CA ARG A 64 1.66 5.31 10.31
C ARG A 64 1.48 5.75 11.77
N SER A 65 0.93 4.86 12.58
CA SER A 65 0.90 5.00 14.03
C SER A 65 2.03 4.15 14.62
N PRO A 66 2.76 4.68 15.62
CA PRO A 66 3.76 3.89 16.31
C PRO A 66 3.07 2.72 17.04
N PRO A 67 3.68 1.52 17.08
CA PRO A 67 3.06 0.37 17.74
C PRO A 67 2.81 0.64 19.22
N THR A 68 1.75 0.04 19.76
CA THR A 68 1.35 0.19 21.17
C THR A 68 2.51 -0.20 22.09
N ASN A 69 2.86 0.69 23.04
CA ASN A 69 4.00 0.56 23.96
C ASN A 69 5.41 0.70 23.35
N SER A 70 5.53 1.18 22.11
CA SER A 70 6.84 1.52 21.55
C SER A 70 7.48 2.74 22.22
N LEU A 71 8.81 2.78 22.25
CA LEU A 71 9.55 3.97 22.68
C LEU A 71 9.19 5.18 21.81
N GLU A 72 9.08 4.99 20.49
CA GLU A 72 8.67 6.03 19.55
C GLU A 72 7.31 6.63 19.92
N GLY A 73 6.31 5.79 20.22
CA GLY A 73 4.98 6.24 20.64
C GLY A 73 5.02 7.04 21.93
N ARG A 74 5.75 6.57 22.94
CA ARG A 74 5.92 7.29 24.22
C ARG A 74 6.64 8.63 24.04
N VAL A 75 7.72 8.65 23.26
CA VAL A 75 8.45 9.90 22.98
C VAL A 75 7.55 10.89 22.26
N LYS A 76 6.82 10.45 21.23
CA LYS A 76 5.89 11.29 20.49
C LYS A 76 4.82 11.86 21.43
N GLU A 77 4.19 11.03 22.25
CA GLU A 77 3.17 11.46 23.21
C GLU A 77 3.72 12.51 24.20
N ILE A 78 4.87 12.25 24.81
CA ILE A 78 5.50 13.18 25.77
C ILE A 78 5.83 14.53 25.11
N VAL A 79 6.37 14.52 23.89
CA VAL A 79 6.70 15.74 23.15
C VAL A 79 5.44 16.56 22.83
N HIS A 80 4.38 15.89 22.35
CA HIS A 80 3.11 16.58 22.09
C HIS A 80 2.48 17.13 23.37
N LEU A 81 2.50 16.38 24.48
CA LEU A 81 2.02 16.86 25.77
C LEU A 81 2.80 18.09 26.23
N ALA A 82 4.12 18.03 26.24
CA ALA A 82 4.98 19.15 26.64
C ALA A 82 4.74 20.40 25.77
N PHE A 83 4.48 20.23 24.47
CA PHE A 83 4.12 21.34 23.58
C PHE A 83 2.80 22.01 24.01
N TRP A 84 1.74 21.22 24.24
CA TRP A 84 0.44 21.77 24.65
C TRP A 84 0.47 22.37 26.06
N ASP A 85 1.24 21.79 26.98
CA ASP A 85 1.45 22.33 28.32
C ASP A 85 2.18 23.69 28.25
N SER A 86 3.22 23.79 27.43
CA SER A 86 3.92 25.06 27.18
C SER A 86 3.01 26.12 26.57
N LEU A 87 2.17 25.75 25.60
CA LEU A 87 1.19 26.68 25.01
C LEU A 87 0.17 27.14 26.07
N GLN A 88 -0.29 26.23 26.92
CA GLN A 88 -1.22 26.55 28.00
C GLN A 88 -0.60 27.51 29.01
N GLU A 89 0.67 27.31 29.39
CA GLU A 89 1.41 28.23 30.25
C GLU A 89 1.54 29.62 29.62
N GLU A 90 1.87 29.70 28.33
CA GLU A 90 2.05 30.97 27.62
C GLU A 90 0.77 31.79 27.49
N LEU A 91 -0.36 31.14 27.21
CA LEU A 91 -1.66 31.80 27.13
C LEU A 91 -2.18 32.24 28.51
N ASN A 92 -1.71 31.63 29.59
CA ASN A 92 -2.06 31.98 30.96
C ASN A 92 -1.16 33.07 31.58
N ARG A 93 -0.14 33.56 30.86
CA ARG A 93 0.72 34.66 31.34
C ARG A 93 -0.03 35.99 31.33
N ASP A 94 0.44 36.93 32.16
CA ASP A 94 -0.03 38.32 32.18
C ASP A 94 1.13 39.27 31.74
N PRO A 95 1.13 39.82 30.50
CA PRO A 95 0.16 39.62 29.43
C PRO A 95 0.34 38.27 28.70
N PRO A 96 -0.73 37.75 28.06
CA PRO A 96 -0.71 36.47 27.36
C PRO A 96 0.23 36.51 26.14
N ASN A 97 0.99 35.43 25.94
CA ASN A 97 1.86 35.29 24.78
C ASN A 97 1.19 34.42 23.71
N TYR A 98 0.86 35.02 22.57
CA TYR A 98 0.19 34.35 21.46
C TYR A 98 1.11 33.85 20.35
N ASN A 99 2.45 33.99 20.49
CA ASN A 99 3.38 33.68 19.40
C ASN A 99 3.21 32.25 18.86
N HIS A 100 3.11 31.24 19.73
CA HIS A 100 2.86 29.86 19.29
C HIS A 100 1.45 29.66 18.74
N ALA A 101 0.44 30.35 19.27
CA ALA A 101 -0.93 30.28 18.75
C ALA A 101 -1.02 30.83 17.31
N VAL A 102 -0.26 31.88 16.97
CA VAL A 102 -0.18 32.42 15.61
C VAL A 102 0.41 31.40 14.64
N ILE A 103 1.47 30.69 15.03
CA ILE A 103 2.07 29.62 14.22
C ILE A 103 1.04 28.50 13.98
N LEU A 104 0.30 28.10 15.02
CA LEU A 104 -0.74 27.10 14.89
C LEU A 104 -1.88 27.56 13.96
N LEU A 105 -2.28 28.83 14.01
CA LEU A 105 -3.29 29.39 13.11
C LEU A 105 -2.82 29.40 11.65
N GLU A 106 -1.53 29.69 11.42
CA GLU A 106 -0.91 29.60 10.10
C GLU A 106 -0.91 28.17 9.55
N GLU A 107 -0.57 27.18 10.40
CA GLU A 107 -0.67 25.77 10.06
C GLU A 107 -2.11 25.34 9.76
N VAL A 108 -3.08 25.79 10.56
CA VAL A 108 -4.51 25.52 10.31
C VAL A 108 -4.97 26.10 8.97
N LYS A 109 -4.57 27.34 8.65
CA LYS A 109 -4.85 27.95 7.35
C LYS A 109 -4.28 27.10 6.21
N SER A 110 -3.02 26.67 6.34
CA SER A 110 -2.35 25.83 5.35
C SER A 110 -3.05 24.48 5.16
N MET A 111 -3.42 23.81 6.25
CA MET A 111 -4.14 22.55 6.22
C MET A 111 -5.51 22.69 5.57
N LEU A 112 -6.32 23.69 5.98
CA LEU A 112 -7.61 23.98 5.35
C LEU A 112 -7.43 24.28 3.86
N GLY A 113 -6.45 25.11 3.51
CA GLY A 113 -6.12 25.44 2.12
C GLY A 113 -5.80 24.20 1.26
N SER A 114 -5.09 23.23 1.84
CA SER A 114 -4.77 21.95 1.20
C SER A 114 -5.98 21.03 0.98
N LEU A 115 -7.02 21.17 1.81
CA LEU A 115 -8.28 20.44 1.70
C LEU A 115 -9.22 21.03 0.63
N LEU A 116 -8.97 22.27 0.19
CA LEU A 116 -9.79 22.95 -0.80
C LEU A 116 -9.45 22.51 -2.23
N LEU A 117 -10.47 22.00 -2.94
CA LEU A 117 -10.36 21.71 -4.36
C LEU A 117 -10.17 23.01 -5.19
N PRO A 118 -9.59 22.94 -6.40
CA PRO A 118 -9.39 24.10 -7.26
C PRO A 118 -10.66 24.92 -7.54
N GLY A 119 -11.84 24.29 -7.52
CA GLY A 119 -13.14 24.97 -7.73
C GLY A 119 -13.62 25.83 -6.56
N HIS A 120 -13.04 25.72 -5.36
CA HIS A 120 -13.49 26.42 -4.14
C HIS A 120 -12.96 27.86 -4.04
N ILE A 121 -13.06 28.64 -5.11
CA ILE A 121 -12.46 29.99 -5.20
C ILE A 121 -13.02 30.94 -4.12
N ARG A 122 -14.34 30.93 -3.91
CA ARG A 122 -15.01 31.80 -2.93
C ARG A 122 -14.60 31.46 -1.50
N LEU A 123 -14.59 30.17 -1.15
CA LEU A 123 -14.22 29.71 0.18
C LEU A 123 -12.74 29.96 0.47
N ARG A 124 -11.87 29.82 -0.55
CA ARG A 124 -10.45 30.18 -0.44
C ARG A 124 -10.26 31.67 -0.16
N ALA A 125 -10.95 32.55 -0.90
CA ALA A 125 -10.89 33.99 -0.65
C ALA A 125 -11.37 34.36 0.77
N GLN A 126 -12.46 33.74 1.24
CA GLN A 126 -12.95 33.93 2.62
C GLN A 126 -11.95 33.43 3.67
N LEU A 127 -11.32 32.28 3.43
CA LEU A 127 -10.27 31.74 4.31
C LEU A 127 -9.08 32.71 4.39
N ASP A 128 -8.66 33.27 3.25
CA ASP A 128 -7.54 34.21 3.18
C ASP A 128 -7.84 35.55 3.87
N GLU A 129 -9.09 36.03 3.78
CA GLU A 129 -9.56 37.25 4.42
C GLU A 129 -9.70 37.11 5.95
N VAL A 130 -10.29 36.01 6.44
CA VAL A 130 -10.52 35.81 7.88
C VAL A 130 -9.24 35.37 8.60
N LEU A 131 -8.45 34.49 7.98
CA LEU A 131 -7.14 34.06 8.48
C LEU A 131 -6.03 34.86 7.80
N ASP A 132 -6.10 36.19 7.89
CA ASP A 132 -5.00 37.07 7.50
C ASP A 132 -3.94 37.11 8.62
N MET A 133 -2.75 36.57 8.32
CA MET A 133 -1.66 36.45 9.29
C MET A 133 -1.06 37.81 9.66
N GLU A 134 -1.09 38.80 8.77
CA GLU A 134 -0.63 40.16 9.09
C GLU A 134 -1.59 40.82 10.08
N LEU A 135 -2.89 40.72 9.82
CA LEU A 135 -3.92 41.24 10.70
C LEU A 135 -3.92 40.54 12.08
N ILE A 136 -3.76 39.22 12.11
CA ILE A 136 -3.70 38.45 13.36
C ILE A 136 -2.47 38.87 14.19
N ARG A 137 -1.30 39.06 13.56
CA ARG A 137 -0.11 39.56 14.27
C ARG A 137 -0.34 40.95 14.86
N GLN A 138 -0.98 41.86 14.13
CA GLN A 138 -1.36 43.18 14.63
C GLN A 138 -2.34 43.08 15.82
N GLN A 139 -3.31 42.18 15.76
CA GLN A 139 -4.25 41.95 16.87
C GLN A 139 -3.55 41.43 18.13
N VAL A 140 -2.51 40.61 17.98
CA VAL A 140 -1.68 40.14 19.09
C VAL A 140 -0.91 41.28 19.73
N GLU A 141 -0.25 42.14 18.94
CA GLU A 141 0.50 43.30 19.43
C GLU A 141 -0.37 44.26 20.26
N HIS A 142 -1.66 44.35 19.92
CA HIS A 142 -2.64 45.19 20.61
C HIS A 142 -3.50 44.45 21.65
N ASN A 143 -3.21 43.18 21.96
CA ASN A 143 -3.98 42.34 22.88
C ASN A 143 -5.49 42.28 22.55
N ALA A 144 -5.83 42.27 21.26
CA ALA A 144 -7.20 42.28 20.75
C ALA A 144 -7.59 40.98 20.02
N LEU A 145 -6.72 39.96 20.04
CA LEU A 145 -6.96 38.68 19.38
C LEU A 145 -8.08 37.90 20.08
N ASP A 146 -9.08 37.48 19.31
CA ASP A 146 -10.16 36.60 19.76
C ASP A 146 -10.02 35.21 19.13
N LEU A 147 -9.42 34.29 19.90
CA LEU A 147 -9.22 32.90 19.48
C LEU A 147 -10.54 32.14 19.32
N HIS A 148 -11.57 32.46 20.09
CA HIS A 148 -12.86 31.76 20.02
C HIS A 148 -13.58 32.08 18.71
N ARG A 149 -13.59 33.35 18.32
CA ARG A 149 -14.19 33.78 17.05
C ARG A 149 -13.49 33.15 15.85
N LEU A 150 -12.15 33.08 15.87
CA LEU A 150 -11.38 32.42 14.81
C LEU A 150 -11.66 30.92 14.76
N ALA A 151 -11.69 30.26 15.92
CA ALA A 151 -11.99 28.85 16.02
C ALA A 151 -13.41 28.52 15.53
N GLU A 152 -14.41 29.35 15.82
CA GLU A 152 -15.78 29.17 15.33
C GLU A 152 -15.83 29.19 13.80
N PHE A 153 -15.14 30.13 13.16
CA PHE A 153 -15.01 30.18 11.70
C PHE A 153 -14.30 28.94 11.13
N ILE A 154 -13.22 28.50 11.78
CA ILE A 154 -12.48 27.28 11.40
C ILE A 154 -13.39 26.05 11.49
N ILE A 155 -14.12 25.88 12.59
CA ILE A 155 -15.03 24.75 12.81
C ILE A 155 -16.16 24.77 11.80
N HIS A 156 -16.73 25.93 11.50
CA HIS A 156 -17.77 26.06 10.47
C HIS A 156 -17.23 25.68 9.09
N THR A 157 -16.02 26.12 8.75
CA THR A 157 -15.34 25.76 7.50
C THR A 157 -15.09 24.26 7.44
N MET A 158 -14.61 23.64 8.54
CA MET A 158 -14.43 22.20 8.65
C MET A 158 -15.74 21.44 8.46
N ALA A 159 -16.83 21.87 9.12
CA ALA A 159 -18.16 21.29 8.99
C ALA A 159 -18.66 21.30 7.54
N SER A 160 -18.32 22.34 6.77
CA SER A 160 -18.72 22.45 5.36
C SER A 160 -17.91 21.54 4.41
N LEU A 161 -16.72 21.09 4.83
CA LEU A 161 -15.78 20.33 4.01
C LEU A 161 -15.70 18.85 4.39
N CYS A 162 -16.07 18.49 5.62
CA CYS A 162 -15.93 17.12 6.12
C CYS A 162 -17.00 16.18 5.57
N ALA A 163 -16.69 14.88 5.59
CA ALA A 163 -17.67 13.85 5.29
C ALA A 163 -18.67 13.71 6.47
N PRO A 164 -19.93 13.30 6.22
CA PRO A 164 -20.97 13.18 7.27
C PRO A 164 -20.59 12.29 8.47
N VAL A 165 -19.66 11.35 8.26
CA VAL A 165 -19.13 10.50 9.33
C VAL A 165 -18.36 11.28 10.41
N ARG A 166 -17.89 12.50 10.10
CA ARG A 166 -17.11 13.38 10.98
C ARG A 166 -17.93 14.44 11.69
N ASP A 167 -19.22 14.52 11.40
CA ASP A 167 -20.15 15.44 12.07
C ASP A 167 -20.17 15.31 13.60
N PRO A 168 -20.04 14.11 14.23
CA PRO A 168 -19.97 14.04 15.69
C PRO A 168 -18.67 14.63 16.24
N GLU A 169 -17.51 14.40 15.61
CA GLU A 169 -16.24 14.97 16.03
C GLU A 169 -16.21 16.49 15.88
N VAL A 170 -16.75 17.02 14.78
CA VAL A 170 -16.84 18.49 14.56
C VAL A 170 -17.78 19.15 15.58
N ARG A 171 -18.89 18.49 15.93
CA ARG A 171 -19.79 18.98 17.00
C ARG A 171 -19.10 18.99 18.37
N ALA A 172 -18.31 17.97 18.69
CA ALA A 172 -17.57 17.92 19.95
C ALA A 172 -16.60 19.10 20.11
N LEU A 173 -16.07 19.66 19.02
CA LEU A 173 -15.22 20.86 19.07
C LEU A 173 -15.99 22.11 19.51
N GLN A 174 -17.29 22.21 19.23
CA GLN A 174 -18.11 23.37 19.61
C GLN A 174 -18.36 23.43 21.12
N ASP A 175 -18.29 22.30 21.81
CA ASP A 175 -18.50 22.21 23.26
C ASP A 175 -17.24 22.57 24.08
N LEU A 176 -16.07 22.64 23.44
CA LEU A 176 -14.80 22.92 24.11
C LEU A 176 -14.64 24.42 24.40
N LYS A 177 -14.32 24.76 25.65
CA LYS A 177 -14.14 26.15 26.11
C LYS A 177 -12.68 26.56 26.28
N GLY A 178 -11.75 25.62 26.44
CA GLY A 178 -10.32 25.94 26.59
C GLY A 178 -9.68 26.23 25.22
N PRO A 179 -8.94 27.33 25.04
CA PRO A 179 -8.32 27.67 23.75
C PRO A 179 -7.31 26.60 23.28
N VAL A 180 -6.56 26.01 24.21
CA VAL A 180 -5.59 24.95 23.92
C VAL A 180 -6.29 23.64 23.54
N GLU A 181 -7.30 23.22 24.30
CA GLU A 181 -8.10 22.03 24.01
C GLU A 181 -8.79 22.15 22.65
N LEU A 182 -9.30 23.33 22.34
CA LEU A 182 -9.95 23.65 21.07
C LEU A 182 -8.98 23.54 19.89
N LEU A 183 -7.82 24.19 19.98
CA LEU A 183 -6.78 24.08 18.95
C LEU A 183 -6.32 22.62 18.77
N ARG A 184 -6.06 21.91 19.87
CA ARG A 184 -5.70 20.49 19.83
C ARG A 184 -6.76 19.63 19.14
N GLY A 185 -8.03 19.87 19.43
CA GLY A 185 -9.17 19.19 18.80
C GLY A 185 -9.26 19.50 17.30
N ILE A 186 -9.09 20.77 16.91
CA ILE A 186 -9.07 21.22 15.51
C ILE A 186 -7.98 20.48 14.74
N PHE A 187 -6.75 20.43 15.23
CA PHE A 187 -5.65 19.71 14.58
C PHE A 187 -5.93 18.21 14.44
N HIS A 188 -6.54 17.60 15.47
CA HIS A 188 -6.92 16.19 15.40
C HIS A 188 -7.91 15.93 14.26
N VAL A 189 -9.00 16.70 14.20
CA VAL A 189 -10.03 16.53 13.16
C VAL A 189 -9.50 16.89 11.77
N LEU A 190 -8.67 17.93 11.63
CA LEU A 190 -8.01 18.25 10.36
C LEU A 190 -7.11 17.11 9.87
N GLY A 191 -6.40 16.42 10.78
CA GLY A 191 -5.63 15.23 10.44
C GLY A 191 -6.48 14.08 9.92
N LEU A 192 -7.65 13.86 10.52
CA LEU A 192 -8.64 12.88 10.03
C LEU A 192 -9.18 13.29 8.66
N MET A 193 -9.57 14.54 8.48
CA MET A 193 -10.06 15.08 7.19
C MET A 193 -9.02 14.94 6.07
N LYS A 194 -7.73 15.15 6.37
CA LYS A 194 -6.65 14.94 5.39
C LYS A 194 -6.56 13.48 4.97
N THR A 195 -6.69 12.56 5.91
CA THR A 195 -6.72 11.11 5.64
C THR A 195 -7.94 10.75 4.79
N ASP A 196 -9.11 11.30 5.11
CA ASP A 196 -10.35 11.10 4.37
C ASP A 196 -10.23 11.62 2.92
N MET A 197 -9.62 12.80 2.71
CA MET A 197 -9.40 13.37 1.38
C MET A 197 -8.43 12.53 0.55
N VAL A 198 -7.34 12.03 1.14
CA VAL A 198 -6.40 11.11 0.46
C VAL A 198 -7.13 9.85 0.03
N ASN A 199 -7.89 9.23 0.93
CA ASN A 199 -8.67 8.02 0.64
C ASN A 199 -9.72 8.26 -0.44
N PHE A 200 -10.44 9.39 -0.39
CA PHE A 200 -11.36 9.79 -1.44
C PHE A 200 -10.67 9.96 -2.79
N THR A 201 -9.52 10.62 -2.82
CA THR A 201 -8.72 10.85 -4.03
C THR A 201 -8.25 9.54 -4.65
N ILE A 202 -7.74 8.61 -3.84
CA ILE A 202 -7.34 7.28 -4.29
C ILE A 202 -8.52 6.55 -4.93
N ARG A 203 -9.68 6.54 -4.27
CA ARG A 203 -10.91 5.89 -4.80
C ARG A 203 -11.37 6.52 -6.11
N SER A 204 -11.31 7.85 -6.21
CA SER A 204 -11.69 8.60 -7.41
C SER A 204 -10.75 8.33 -8.60
N LEU A 205 -9.45 8.22 -8.34
CA LEU A 205 -8.43 7.99 -9.38
C LEU A 205 -8.29 6.52 -9.79
N ARG A 206 -8.68 5.57 -8.92
CA ARG A 206 -8.52 4.13 -9.18
C ARG A 206 -9.02 3.67 -10.56
N PRO A 207 -10.21 4.05 -11.05
CA PRO A 207 -10.67 3.61 -12.38
C PRO A 207 -9.74 4.05 -13.51
N HIS A 208 -9.11 5.22 -13.38
CA HIS A 208 -8.14 5.72 -14.34
C HIS A 208 -6.80 5.00 -14.23
N LEU A 209 -6.35 4.72 -13.00
CA LEU A 209 -5.14 3.93 -12.75
C LEU A 209 -5.27 2.52 -13.33
N MET A 210 -6.43 1.87 -13.18
CA MET A 210 -6.70 0.53 -13.72
C MET A 210 -6.52 0.45 -15.24
N GLN A 211 -6.86 1.52 -15.98
CA GLN A 211 -6.73 1.55 -17.44
C GLN A 211 -5.26 1.51 -17.89
N GLN A 212 -4.35 2.04 -17.08
CA GLN A 212 -2.92 2.18 -17.41
C GLN A 212 -2.01 1.28 -16.58
N ALA A 213 -2.55 0.57 -15.58
CA ALA A 213 -1.79 -0.22 -14.60
C ALA A 213 -0.85 -1.22 -15.27
N VAL A 214 -1.35 -2.01 -16.23
CA VAL A 214 -0.54 -3.03 -16.92
C VAL A 214 0.66 -2.41 -17.65
N GLN A 215 0.48 -1.26 -18.30
CA GLN A 215 1.55 -0.58 -19.01
C GLN A 215 2.57 0.00 -18.03
N TYR A 216 2.08 0.61 -16.96
CA TYR A 216 2.91 1.17 -15.90
C TYR A 216 3.77 0.10 -15.22
N GLU A 217 3.16 -1.01 -14.79
CA GLU A 217 3.87 -2.12 -14.13
C GLU A 217 4.93 -2.73 -15.04
N ARG A 218 4.59 -3.00 -16.31
CA ARG A 218 5.55 -3.52 -17.29
C ARG A 218 6.73 -2.58 -17.50
N ALA A 219 6.46 -1.28 -17.68
CA ALA A 219 7.52 -0.30 -17.90
C ALA A 219 8.42 -0.13 -16.67
N LYS A 220 7.85 -0.14 -15.46
CA LYS A 220 8.61 -0.06 -14.21
C LYS A 220 9.39 -1.32 -13.90
N PHE A 221 8.82 -2.49 -14.15
CA PHE A 221 9.52 -3.76 -14.01
C PHE A 221 10.67 -3.86 -15.01
N GLN A 222 10.47 -3.41 -16.26
CA GLN A 222 11.55 -3.36 -17.24
C GLN A 222 12.70 -2.44 -16.79
N GLN A 223 12.39 -1.26 -16.21
CA GLN A 223 13.43 -0.38 -15.64
C GLN A 223 14.22 -1.05 -14.51
N ILE A 224 13.58 -1.91 -13.72
CA ILE A 224 14.25 -2.69 -12.66
C ILE A 224 15.16 -3.75 -13.29
N LEU A 225 14.69 -4.46 -14.32
CA LEU A 225 15.47 -5.48 -15.04
C LEU A 225 16.67 -4.89 -15.78
N ASP A 226 16.52 -3.72 -16.41
CA ASP A 226 17.61 -3.05 -17.12
C ASP A 226 18.76 -2.69 -16.15
N LYS A 227 18.43 -2.40 -14.89
CA LYS A 227 19.41 -2.16 -13.82
C LYS A 227 19.98 -3.47 -13.24
N HIS A 228 19.20 -4.55 -13.22
CA HIS A 228 19.58 -5.86 -12.65
C HIS A 228 19.14 -7.05 -13.53
N PRO A 229 19.86 -7.34 -14.63
CA PRO A 229 19.43 -8.35 -15.61
C PRO A 229 19.52 -9.80 -15.11
N ALA A 230 20.33 -10.08 -14.09
CA ALA A 230 20.50 -11.43 -13.51
C ALA A 230 19.53 -11.74 -12.36
N SER A 231 18.53 -10.88 -12.09
CA SER A 231 17.71 -10.98 -10.87
C SER A 231 16.49 -11.92 -10.98
N LEU A 232 16.36 -12.73 -12.03
CA LEU A 232 15.16 -13.57 -12.29
C LEU A 232 15.39 -15.07 -12.00
N GLU A 233 16.32 -15.39 -11.11
CA GLU A 233 16.69 -16.78 -10.81
C GLU A 233 15.51 -17.55 -10.21
N ASN A 234 14.78 -16.98 -9.25
CA ASN A 234 13.65 -17.68 -8.62
C ASN A 234 12.48 -17.83 -9.58
N THR A 235 12.19 -16.81 -10.38
CA THR A 235 11.17 -16.86 -11.42
C THR A 235 11.47 -17.96 -12.44
N THR A 236 12.73 -18.11 -12.84
CA THR A 236 13.15 -19.15 -13.80
C THR A 236 13.04 -20.54 -13.18
N ALA A 237 13.52 -20.73 -11.95
CA ALA A 237 13.44 -22.01 -11.25
C ALA A 237 11.98 -22.44 -11.01
N TRP A 238 11.11 -21.51 -10.64
CA TRP A 238 9.68 -21.73 -10.45
C TRP A 238 8.98 -22.21 -11.72
N LEU A 239 9.24 -21.55 -12.87
CA LEU A 239 8.66 -21.96 -14.16
C LEU A 239 9.20 -23.32 -14.63
N GLN A 240 10.47 -23.61 -14.39
CA GLN A 240 11.07 -24.91 -14.72
C GLN A 240 10.48 -26.05 -13.89
N ALA A 241 10.24 -25.83 -12.60
CA ALA A 241 9.57 -26.81 -11.74
C ALA A 241 8.15 -27.11 -12.24
N ALA A 242 7.40 -26.06 -12.60
CA ALA A 242 6.05 -26.22 -13.17
C ALA A 242 6.05 -26.98 -14.50
N ALA A 243 6.98 -26.68 -15.40
CA ALA A 243 7.12 -27.37 -16.68
C ALA A 243 7.48 -28.86 -16.51
N SER A 244 8.28 -29.18 -15.50
CA SER A 244 8.71 -30.56 -15.22
C SER A 244 7.54 -31.42 -14.71
N GLU A 245 6.65 -30.85 -13.89
CA GLU A 245 5.47 -31.58 -13.38
C GLU A 245 4.33 -31.67 -14.40
N GLU A 246 4.17 -30.69 -15.28
CA GLU A 246 3.17 -30.71 -16.35
C GLU A 246 3.57 -31.65 -17.50
N SER A 247 4.86 -32.00 -17.59
CA SER A 247 5.35 -33.00 -18.55
C SER A 247 4.83 -34.39 -18.16
N PRO A 248 3.98 -35.05 -18.97
CA PRO A 248 3.50 -36.38 -18.65
C PRO A 248 4.67 -37.36 -18.58
N ALA A 249 4.67 -38.25 -17.58
CA ALA A 249 5.67 -39.31 -17.39
C ALA A 249 5.68 -40.39 -18.50
N THR A 250 4.97 -40.17 -19.61
CA THR A 250 4.85 -41.06 -20.76
C THR A 250 5.00 -40.25 -22.04
N ASP A 251 5.83 -40.75 -22.96
CA ASP A 251 6.38 -40.16 -24.19
C ASP A 251 5.40 -39.59 -25.26
N SER A 252 4.26 -39.02 -24.88
CA SER A 252 3.38 -38.30 -25.80
C SER A 252 3.91 -36.88 -26.06
N ARG A 253 4.77 -36.77 -27.09
CA ARG A 253 5.28 -35.52 -27.70
C ARG A 253 4.14 -34.62 -28.21
N GLY A 254 3.60 -33.77 -27.34
CA GLY A 254 2.95 -32.52 -27.71
C GLY A 254 3.73 -31.35 -27.11
N PRO A 255 3.85 -30.19 -27.77
CA PRO A 255 4.42 -29.01 -27.15
C PRO A 255 3.57 -28.62 -25.93
N LEU A 256 4.20 -28.45 -24.77
CA LEU A 256 3.53 -27.97 -23.56
C LEU A 256 2.90 -26.60 -23.85
N SER A 257 1.60 -26.45 -23.56
CA SER A 257 0.94 -25.16 -23.68
C SER A 257 1.54 -24.19 -22.65
N PRO A 258 2.05 -23.00 -23.05
CA PRO A 258 2.55 -22.01 -22.11
C PRO A 258 1.53 -21.66 -21.03
N THR A 259 0.24 -21.63 -21.38
CA THR A 259 -0.86 -21.39 -20.44
C THR A 259 -1.01 -22.50 -19.42
N ALA A 260 -0.80 -23.77 -19.81
CA ALA A 260 -0.86 -24.90 -18.88
C ALA A 260 0.28 -24.84 -17.86
N VAL A 261 1.51 -24.58 -18.33
CA VAL A 261 2.67 -24.39 -17.45
C VAL A 261 2.46 -23.23 -16.49
N LEU A 262 1.93 -22.08 -16.95
CA LEU A 262 1.62 -20.94 -16.10
C LEU A 262 0.55 -21.27 -15.05
N ASN A 263 -0.55 -21.91 -15.45
CA ASN A 263 -1.60 -22.33 -14.52
C ASN A 263 -1.04 -23.28 -13.45
N ARG A 264 -0.17 -24.23 -13.86
CA ARG A 264 0.52 -25.13 -12.93
C ARG A 264 1.43 -24.36 -11.99
N ALA A 265 2.23 -23.43 -12.52
CA ALA A 265 3.15 -22.62 -11.75
C ALA A 265 2.42 -21.82 -10.66
N TYR A 266 1.30 -21.16 -10.99
CA TYR A 266 0.47 -20.46 -9.99
C TYR A 266 -0.14 -21.43 -8.97
N THR A 267 -0.53 -22.64 -9.37
CA THR A 267 -1.03 -23.67 -8.45
C THR A 267 0.05 -24.13 -7.46
N LEU A 268 1.31 -24.19 -7.89
CA LEU A 268 2.44 -24.53 -7.02
C LEU A 268 2.69 -23.47 -5.94
N LEU A 269 2.43 -22.18 -6.23
CA LEU A 269 2.52 -21.10 -5.23
C LEU A 269 1.56 -21.30 -4.05
N LEU A 270 0.41 -21.93 -4.28
CA LEU A 270 -0.56 -22.23 -3.20
C LEU A 270 -0.14 -23.42 -2.32
N ARG A 271 0.83 -24.21 -2.77
CA ARG A 271 1.38 -25.36 -2.02
C ARG A 271 2.74 -25.06 -1.41
N TRP A 272 3.21 -23.83 -1.56
CA TRP A 272 4.52 -23.40 -1.13
C TRP A 272 4.63 -23.48 0.40
N ASP A 273 5.79 -23.92 0.89
CA ASP A 273 6.07 -23.94 2.33
C ASP A 273 6.34 -22.49 2.79
N PRO A 274 5.55 -21.92 3.72
CA PRO A 274 5.79 -20.57 4.23
C PRO A 274 7.22 -20.34 4.78
N GLN A 275 7.93 -21.42 5.11
CA GLN A 275 9.32 -21.38 5.59
C GLN A 275 10.37 -21.30 4.46
N ASP A 276 10.04 -21.69 3.23
CA ASP A 276 10.94 -21.57 2.08
C ASP A 276 10.74 -20.21 1.40
N GLN A 277 11.63 -19.26 1.63
CA GLN A 277 11.44 -17.84 1.27
C GLN A 277 11.64 -17.51 -0.22
N LYS A 278 11.69 -18.49 -1.12
CA LYS A 278 12.07 -18.28 -2.53
C LYS A 278 10.89 -17.92 -3.44
N TYR A 279 10.16 -16.86 -3.11
CA TYR A 279 9.10 -16.37 -3.99
C TYR A 279 9.66 -15.89 -5.34
N PRO A 280 8.98 -16.17 -6.47
CA PRO A 280 9.33 -15.58 -7.76
C PRO A 280 9.33 -14.06 -7.69
N GLU A 281 10.36 -13.43 -8.26
CA GLU A 281 10.53 -11.97 -8.23
C GLU A 281 9.34 -11.24 -8.88
N THR A 282 8.74 -11.85 -9.89
CA THR A 282 7.56 -11.34 -10.61
C THR A 282 6.28 -11.32 -9.77
N VAL A 283 6.22 -12.09 -8.67
CA VAL A 283 5.02 -12.26 -7.83
C VAL A 283 5.25 -11.73 -6.41
N LEU A 284 6.41 -11.11 -6.14
CA LEU A 284 6.77 -10.63 -4.79
C LEU A 284 5.75 -9.66 -4.19
N MET A 285 5.12 -8.81 -5.01
CA MET A 285 4.10 -7.86 -4.55
C MET A 285 2.84 -8.56 -4.02
N ASP A 286 2.53 -9.74 -4.54
CA ASP A 286 1.38 -10.56 -4.16
C ASP A 286 1.68 -11.55 -3.02
N ARG A 287 2.89 -11.58 -2.48
CA ARG A 287 3.32 -12.58 -1.49
C ARG A 287 2.35 -12.72 -0.32
N ALA A 288 2.00 -11.62 0.34
CA ALA A 288 1.12 -11.67 1.51
C ALA A 288 -0.30 -12.21 1.16
N ARG A 289 -0.79 -11.91 -0.06
CA ARG A 289 -2.06 -12.45 -0.56
C ARG A 289 -1.96 -13.95 -0.81
N LEU A 290 -0.86 -14.40 -1.41
CA LEU A 290 -0.62 -15.82 -1.67
C LEU A 290 -0.42 -16.62 -0.39
N ASP A 291 0.29 -16.06 0.60
CA ASP A 291 0.45 -16.66 1.93
C ASP A 291 -0.93 -16.86 2.59
N LEU A 292 -1.80 -15.86 2.55
CA LEU A 292 -3.17 -15.96 3.07
C LEU A 292 -3.99 -17.02 2.33
N LEU A 293 -3.93 -17.05 1.00
CA LEU A 293 -4.63 -18.05 0.18
C LEU A 293 -4.11 -19.47 0.44
N SER A 294 -2.80 -19.64 0.61
CA SER A 294 -2.17 -20.91 0.98
C SER A 294 -2.68 -21.40 2.34
N GLN A 295 -2.72 -20.53 3.34
CA GLN A 295 -3.28 -20.85 4.66
C GLN A 295 -4.76 -21.24 4.57
N GLN A 296 -5.57 -20.49 3.82
CA GLN A 296 -6.99 -20.82 3.59
C GLN A 296 -7.16 -22.18 2.90
N LEU A 297 -6.30 -22.49 1.92
CA LEU A 297 -6.31 -23.78 1.24
C LEU A 297 -5.95 -24.92 2.18
N GLN A 298 -4.91 -24.75 3.01
CA GLN A 298 -4.51 -25.75 4.00
C GLN A 298 -5.63 -26.03 5.01
N LEU A 299 -6.30 -24.98 5.49
CA LEU A 299 -7.46 -25.10 6.36
C LEU A 299 -8.60 -25.87 5.70
N LEU A 300 -8.91 -25.55 4.44
CA LEU A 300 -9.96 -26.23 3.68
C LEU A 300 -9.62 -27.71 3.42
N VAL A 301 -8.36 -28.01 3.10
CA VAL A 301 -7.88 -29.39 2.91
C VAL A 301 -7.99 -30.17 4.22
N LEU A 302 -7.64 -29.56 5.36
CA LEU A 302 -7.76 -30.19 6.67
C LEU A 302 -9.23 -30.44 7.04
N GLU A 303 -10.09 -29.44 6.83
CA GLU A 303 -11.53 -29.56 7.04
C GLU A 303 -12.11 -30.70 6.18
N ALA A 304 -11.80 -30.72 4.87
CA ALA A 304 -12.24 -31.77 3.95
C ALA A 304 -11.70 -33.15 4.35
N SER A 305 -10.44 -33.24 4.81
CA SER A 305 -9.82 -34.50 5.25
C SER A 305 -10.48 -35.04 6.51
N VAL A 306 -10.79 -34.18 7.49
CA VAL A 306 -11.52 -34.55 8.71
C VAL A 306 -12.95 -34.98 8.38
N LEU A 307 -13.64 -34.26 7.50
CA LEU A 307 -14.98 -34.63 7.04
C LEU A 307 -14.95 -35.96 6.30
N LEU A 308 -13.99 -36.18 5.41
CA LEU A 308 -13.85 -37.44 4.67
C LEU A 308 -13.56 -38.60 5.62
N LEU A 309 -12.61 -38.44 6.54
CA LEU A 309 -12.24 -39.47 7.52
C LEU A 309 -13.39 -39.82 8.45
N THR A 310 -14.13 -38.81 8.93
CA THR A 310 -15.32 -39.06 9.75
C THR A 310 -16.42 -39.75 8.93
N CYS A 311 -16.69 -39.30 7.70
CA CYS A 311 -17.67 -39.96 6.83
C CYS A 311 -17.31 -41.43 6.54
N THR A 312 -16.04 -41.74 6.24
CA THR A 312 -15.61 -43.10 5.92
C THR A 312 -15.61 -44.02 7.14
N LEU A 313 -15.23 -43.52 8.33
CA LEU A 313 -15.22 -44.33 9.56
C LEU A 313 -16.64 -44.65 10.06
N PHE A 314 -17.59 -43.73 9.96
CA PHE A 314 -18.95 -43.93 10.50
C PHE A 314 -19.94 -44.54 9.49
N GLN A 315 -19.63 -44.54 8.18
CA GLN A 315 -20.45 -45.21 7.15
C GLN A 315 -20.70 -46.70 7.44
N GLY A 316 -19.82 -47.36 8.19
CA GLY A 316 -19.97 -48.78 8.56
C GLY A 316 -20.75 -49.05 9.86
N SER A 317 -21.04 -48.04 10.70
CA SER A 317 -21.52 -48.27 12.08
C SER A 317 -22.84 -47.60 12.45
N VAL A 318 -23.14 -46.39 11.94
CA VAL A 318 -24.36 -45.64 12.33
C VAL A 318 -24.81 -44.71 11.18
N PRO A 319 -26.10 -44.67 10.80
CA PRO A 319 -26.59 -43.67 9.85
C PRO A 319 -26.50 -42.25 10.44
N PHE A 320 -25.89 -41.33 9.70
CA PHE A 320 -25.70 -39.95 10.14
C PHE A 320 -27.05 -39.21 10.32
N PRO A 321 -27.25 -38.50 11.44
CA PRO A 321 -28.42 -37.63 11.60
C PRO A 321 -28.38 -36.47 10.59
N GLN A 322 -29.56 -36.02 10.11
CA GLN A 322 -29.67 -34.89 9.19
C GLN A 322 -28.95 -33.65 9.75
N GLY A 323 -28.07 -33.05 8.95
CA GLY A 323 -27.30 -31.87 9.33
C GLY A 323 -26.02 -32.13 10.14
N PHE A 324 -25.66 -33.39 10.44
CA PHE A 324 -24.41 -33.72 11.15
C PHE A 324 -23.18 -33.14 10.45
N VAL A 325 -23.07 -33.35 9.13
CA VAL A 325 -21.95 -32.84 8.33
C VAL A 325 -21.85 -31.32 8.40
N GLY A 326 -22.98 -30.61 8.37
CA GLY A 326 -23.02 -29.15 8.49
C GLY A 326 -22.55 -28.65 9.86
N LYS A 327 -22.96 -29.32 10.94
CA LYS A 327 -22.52 -28.99 12.31
C LYS A 327 -21.05 -29.33 12.54
N LEU A 328 -20.60 -30.46 12.01
CA LEU A 328 -19.19 -30.89 12.09
C LEU A 328 -18.30 -29.90 11.34
N ARG A 329 -18.72 -29.50 10.13
CA ARG A 329 -18.07 -28.45 9.35
C ARG A 329 -17.91 -27.16 10.18
N GLN A 330 -19.02 -26.59 10.68
CA GLN A 330 -18.99 -25.37 11.50
C GLN A 330 -18.08 -25.50 12.73
N SER A 331 -18.08 -26.66 13.38
CA SER A 331 -17.25 -26.90 14.58
C SER A 331 -15.76 -27.00 14.24
N VAL A 332 -15.41 -27.68 13.14
CA VAL A 332 -14.03 -27.80 12.66
C VAL A 332 -13.51 -26.45 12.19
N THR A 333 -14.30 -25.69 11.41
CA THR A 333 -13.93 -24.34 10.97
C THR A 333 -13.67 -23.43 12.19
N ALA A 334 -14.57 -23.42 13.18
CA ALA A 334 -14.40 -22.59 14.38
C ALA A 334 -13.17 -22.97 15.23
N LEU A 335 -12.86 -24.27 15.35
CA LEU A 335 -11.68 -24.75 16.07
C LEU A 335 -10.37 -24.39 15.36
N LEU A 336 -10.37 -24.45 14.03
CA LEU A 336 -9.20 -24.15 13.22
C LEU A 336 -8.92 -22.64 13.15
N GLU A 337 -9.95 -21.80 12.97
CA GLU A 337 -9.83 -20.34 13.03
C GLU A 337 -9.28 -19.84 14.38
N GLY A 338 -9.71 -20.46 15.49
CA GLY A 338 -9.21 -20.16 16.84
C GLY A 338 -7.76 -20.60 17.11
N SER A 339 -7.19 -21.46 16.26
CA SER A 339 -5.81 -21.96 16.42
C SER A 339 -4.76 -21.08 15.72
N HIS A 340 -5.15 -20.33 14.69
CA HIS A 340 -4.28 -19.39 13.96
C HIS A 340 -4.15 -18.01 14.63
N THR A 341 -4.98 -17.73 15.66
CA THR A 341 -5.01 -16.45 16.39
C THR A 341 -4.23 -16.47 17.71
N ARG A 342 -3.53 -17.56 18.03
CA ARG A 342 -2.64 -17.70 19.21
C ARG A 342 -1.18 -17.76 18.80
#